data_AF-A0AAC8UWE3-F1
#
_entry.id   AF-A0AAC8UWE3-F1
#
_cell.length_a   1.000
_cell.length_b   1.000
_cell.length_c   1.000
_cell.angle_alpha   90.00
_cell.angle_beta   90.00
_cell.angle_gamma   90.00
#
_symmetry.space_group_name_H-M   'P 1'
#
loop_
_entity.id
_entity.type
_entity.pdbx_description
1 polymer ?
#
loop_
_entity_poly.entity_id
_entity_poly.type
_entity_poly.pdbx_seq_one_letter_code
_entity_poly.pdbx_strand_id
1 'polypeptide(L)'
;MFVIGQPILLTGDEGILTYNKSMAGWGLVTTITLDEHRRFVIGFSTDKSMVLNEKNVATYEQGATDDDLKQILRHQGYRLPPTSAAVDQQLPQQLRQVLPTITCLDSLPEEYVVVDCEFGMLFHTQNTGSQIIREQAVTLGEKAGVFQLGALGYAGGQAPILKFNRYVDNPAFTPEMKLRGLRETGLTLADYEQQAAPLAVLQAFIDQVLRHHYPLVFWDRTNDLRLLRNLFAVHYDALSAAEQRVLGEPLAIFDGSDYTNRVITRSNHQRESVHHYLPLNGVAGLLNVFNPKQHNALWDAQTTHYVVRELAKIQQMEPRILAAPQVGTSQPKMGSMPAKSPAAFQELRLAGRTYREIATRFGVSTSTVWRAVKRGQKRVN
;
A
#
# COMPACT_ATOMS: atom_id res chain seq x y z
N MET A 1 -34.65 14.33 19.47
CA MET A 1 -34.34 12.89 19.33
C MET A 1 -32.86 12.68 19.62
N PHE A 2 -32.54 11.66 20.40
CA PHE A 2 -31.18 11.30 20.78
C PHE A 2 -30.89 9.89 20.26
N VAL A 3 -29.79 9.74 19.53
CA VAL A 3 -29.40 8.48 18.89
C VAL A 3 -27.89 8.34 19.04
N ILE A 4 -27.42 7.22 19.58
CA ILE A 4 -25.99 6.96 19.75
C ILE A 4 -25.27 7.12 18.41
N GLY A 5 -24.18 7.87 18.40
CA GLY A 5 -23.38 8.19 17.22
C GLY A 5 -23.91 9.36 16.38
N GLN A 6 -24.98 10.04 16.79
CA GLN A 6 -25.54 11.21 16.08
C GLN A 6 -25.50 12.48 16.94
N PRO A 7 -25.46 13.68 16.33
CA PRO A 7 -25.77 14.92 17.03
C PRO A 7 -27.20 14.92 17.57
N ILE A 8 -27.55 15.91 18.39
CA ILE A 8 -28.95 16.09 18.81
C ILE A 8 -29.80 16.42 17.58
N LEU A 9 -30.83 15.61 17.34
CA LEU A 9 -31.72 15.75 16.18
C LEU A 9 -33.06 16.37 16.61
N LEU A 10 -33.58 17.28 15.80
CA LEU A 10 -34.95 17.80 15.90
C LEU A 10 -35.82 17.09 14.88
N THR A 11 -37.06 16.82 15.27
CA THR A 11 -38.08 16.32 14.34
C THR A 11 -38.61 17.52 13.55
N GLY A 12 -38.35 17.54 12.24
CA GLY A 12 -38.93 18.49 11.30
C GLY A 12 -40.21 17.95 10.65
N ASP A 13 -40.69 18.66 9.63
CA ASP A 13 -41.89 18.29 8.89
C ASP A 13 -41.74 16.93 8.20
N GLU A 14 -42.84 16.17 8.14
CA GLU A 14 -42.93 14.83 7.51
C GLU A 14 -41.89 13.80 7.99
N GLY A 15 -41.42 13.90 9.24
CA GLY A 15 -40.47 12.95 9.83
C GLY A 15 -39.03 13.15 9.36
N ILE A 16 -38.73 14.24 8.66
CA ILE A 16 -37.35 14.60 8.31
C ILE A 16 -36.67 15.17 9.55
N LEU A 17 -35.61 14.50 9.98
CA LEU A 17 -34.79 14.93 11.09
C LEU A 17 -33.85 16.03 10.64
N THR A 18 -33.64 17.01 11.50
CA THR A 18 -32.70 18.10 11.28
C THR A 18 -31.75 18.21 12.46
N TYR A 19 -30.53 18.72 12.24
CA TYR A 19 -29.60 18.92 13.34
C TYR A 19 -30.07 20.07 14.23
N ASN A 20 -30.04 19.85 15.55
CA ASN A 20 -30.32 20.90 16.52
C ASN A 20 -29.12 21.88 16.59
N LYS A 21 -29.11 22.87 15.70
CA LYS A 21 -28.01 23.83 15.57
C LYS A 21 -27.75 24.62 16.87
N SER A 22 -28.77 24.88 17.68
CA SER A 22 -28.61 25.60 18.96
C SER A 22 -27.88 24.77 20.03
N MET A 23 -27.80 23.45 19.84
CA MET A 23 -27.11 22.53 20.74
C MET A 23 -25.90 21.85 20.10
N ALA A 24 -25.40 22.37 18.97
CA ALA A 24 -24.24 21.81 18.28
C ALA A 24 -23.01 21.63 19.20
N GLY A 25 -22.79 22.57 20.13
CA GLY A 25 -21.69 22.52 21.11
C GLY A 25 -21.82 21.46 22.22
N TRP A 26 -22.77 20.53 22.10
CA TRP A 26 -22.89 19.35 22.97
C TRP A 26 -22.22 18.12 22.36
N GLY A 27 -21.95 18.11 21.04
CA GLY A 27 -21.32 16.98 20.36
C GLY A 27 -22.28 15.84 20.03
N LEU A 28 -21.73 14.65 19.79
CA LEU A 28 -22.49 13.44 19.46
C LEU A 28 -23.03 12.78 20.72
N VAL A 29 -24.17 12.11 20.64
CA VAL A 29 -24.64 11.23 21.71
C VAL A 29 -23.74 9.99 21.75
N THR A 30 -23.12 9.70 22.88
CA THR A 30 -22.20 8.56 23.05
C THR A 30 -22.83 7.45 23.88
N THR A 31 -23.67 7.81 24.86
CA THR A 31 -24.36 6.85 25.72
C THR A 31 -25.79 7.28 25.97
N ILE A 32 -26.68 6.31 26.12
CA ILE A 32 -28.03 6.50 26.64
C ILE A 32 -28.26 5.36 27.63
N THR A 33 -28.27 5.67 28.92
CA THR A 33 -28.45 4.69 30.01
C THR A 33 -29.55 5.11 30.96
N LEU A 34 -29.98 4.22 31.84
CA LEU A 34 -30.87 4.55 32.96
C LEU A 34 -30.05 4.65 34.25
N ASP A 35 -30.28 5.71 35.03
CA ASP A 35 -29.72 5.82 36.38
C ASP A 35 -30.52 5.01 37.40
N GLU A 36 -30.04 5.01 38.65
CA GLU A 36 -30.68 4.33 39.79
C GLU A 36 -32.11 4.81 40.07
N HIS A 37 -32.49 5.99 39.58
CA HIS A 37 -33.81 6.58 39.70
C HIS A 37 -34.67 6.40 38.43
N ARG A 38 -34.24 5.52 37.52
CA ARG A 38 -34.90 5.24 36.22
C ARG A 38 -35.05 6.48 35.33
N ARG A 39 -34.12 7.42 35.41
CA ARG A 39 -34.03 8.56 34.49
C ARG A 39 -33.03 8.26 33.39
N PHE A 40 -33.33 8.71 32.17
CA PHE A 40 -32.43 8.57 31.04
C PHE A 40 -31.25 9.53 31.20
N VAL A 41 -30.04 8.99 31.26
CA VAL A 41 -28.79 9.74 31.23
C VAL A 41 -28.21 9.63 29.83
N ILE A 42 -28.17 10.75 29.13
CA ILE A 42 -27.61 10.88 27.80
C ILE A 42 -26.21 11.48 27.96
N GLY A 43 -25.19 10.67 27.67
CA GLY A 43 -23.81 11.13 27.57
C GLY A 43 -23.53 11.65 26.17
N PHE A 44 -22.70 12.68 26.09
CA PHE A 44 -22.26 13.23 24.83
C PHE A 44 -20.75 13.01 24.63
N SER A 45 -20.24 13.30 23.43
CA SER A 45 -18.82 13.26 23.11
C SER A 45 -18.05 14.42 23.75
N THR A 46 -18.76 15.37 24.35
CA THR A 46 -18.22 16.36 25.28
C THR A 46 -18.44 15.88 26.71
N ASP A 47 -17.76 16.47 27.70
CA ASP A 47 -17.96 16.15 29.13
C ASP A 47 -19.34 16.55 29.68
N LYS A 48 -20.29 16.88 28.79
CA LYS A 48 -21.67 17.20 29.11
C LYS A 48 -22.51 15.92 29.19
N SER A 49 -23.54 16.00 30.01
CA SER A 49 -24.60 14.99 30.07
C SER A 49 -25.96 15.67 30.19
N MET A 50 -27.01 14.97 29.77
CA MET A 50 -28.38 15.39 29.94
C MET A 50 -29.16 14.31 30.67
N VAL A 51 -29.95 14.70 31.65
CA VAL A 51 -30.85 13.78 32.36
C VAL A 51 -32.29 14.10 31.96
N LEU A 52 -32.99 13.10 31.43
CA LEU A 52 -34.40 13.16 31.07
C LEU A 52 -35.21 12.25 31.98
N ASN A 53 -36.24 12.80 32.61
CA ASN A 53 -37.23 11.98 33.32
C ASN A 53 -38.06 11.20 32.31
N GLU A 54 -38.56 10.03 32.71
CA GLU A 54 -39.39 9.16 31.87
C GLU A 54 -40.59 9.90 31.25
N LYS A 55 -41.24 10.80 32.02
CA LYS A 55 -42.36 11.63 31.52
C LYS A 55 -42.01 12.59 30.37
N ASN A 56 -40.73 12.87 30.16
CA ASN A 56 -40.24 13.74 29.08
C ASN A 56 -39.79 12.94 27.85
N VAL A 57 -39.94 11.61 27.87
CA VAL A 57 -39.56 10.72 26.78
C VAL A 57 -40.83 10.17 26.15
N ALA A 58 -41.08 10.55 24.89
CA ALA A 58 -42.27 10.10 24.17
C ALA A 58 -42.21 8.60 23.84
N THR A 59 -41.03 8.12 23.43
CA THR A 59 -40.75 6.72 23.14
C THR A 59 -39.25 6.48 23.21
N TYR A 60 -38.83 5.24 23.45
CA TYR A 60 -37.46 4.79 23.34
C TYR A 60 -37.42 3.34 22.87
N GLU A 61 -36.36 2.97 22.15
CA GLU A 61 -36.13 1.62 21.66
C GLU A 61 -34.65 1.29 21.86
N GLN A 62 -34.37 0.03 22.18
CA GLN A 62 -33.02 -0.50 22.27
C GLN A 62 -32.77 -1.36 21.03
N GLY A 63 -32.09 -0.80 20.03
CA GLY A 63 -31.63 -1.57 18.88
C GLY A 63 -30.49 -2.52 19.25
N ALA A 64 -30.32 -3.60 18.50
CA ALA A 64 -29.09 -4.38 18.58
C ALA A 64 -27.93 -3.54 18.02
N THR A 65 -26.71 -3.73 18.55
CA THR A 65 -25.52 -2.94 18.17
C THR A 65 -25.19 -3.00 16.66
N ASP A 66 -25.73 -3.99 15.94
CA ASP A 66 -25.45 -4.26 14.53
C ASP A 66 -26.57 -3.80 13.57
N ASP A 67 -27.68 -3.24 14.08
CA ASP A 67 -28.79 -2.82 13.23
C ASP A 67 -28.47 -1.53 12.44
N ASP A 68 -28.84 -1.49 11.16
CA ASP A 68 -28.68 -0.29 10.33
C ASP A 68 -29.60 0.82 10.86
N LEU A 69 -28.99 1.85 11.46
CA LEU A 69 -29.68 3.02 11.99
C LEU A 69 -30.64 3.66 10.97
N LYS A 70 -30.28 3.67 9.67
CA LYS A 70 -31.16 4.24 8.64
C LYS A 70 -32.43 3.42 8.48
N GLN A 71 -32.36 2.11 8.66
CA GLN A 71 -33.52 1.22 8.60
C GLN A 71 -34.41 1.39 9.83
N ILE A 72 -33.82 1.40 11.04
CA ILE A 72 -34.57 1.62 12.29
C ILE A 72 -35.34 2.93 12.22
N LEU A 73 -34.68 4.04 11.85
CA LEU A 73 -35.33 5.34 11.75
C LEU A 73 -36.45 5.34 10.70
N ARG A 74 -36.25 4.69 9.55
CA ARG A 74 -37.29 4.57 8.50
C ARG A 74 -38.51 3.79 8.98
N HIS A 75 -38.32 2.70 9.73
CA HIS A 75 -39.42 1.93 10.32
C HIS A 75 -40.25 2.77 11.29
N GLN A 76 -39.62 3.71 11.99
CA GLN A 76 -40.29 4.66 12.87
C GLN A 76 -40.83 5.91 12.16
N GLY A 77 -40.79 5.95 10.83
CA GLY A 77 -41.28 7.10 10.04
C GLY A 77 -40.32 8.29 10.02
N TYR A 78 -39.09 8.14 10.50
CA TYR A 78 -38.07 9.18 10.50
C TYR A 78 -37.03 8.99 9.39
N ARG A 79 -36.47 10.10 8.92
CA ARG A 79 -35.35 10.10 7.96
C ARG A 79 -34.26 11.02 8.48
N LEU A 80 -33.01 10.55 8.53
CA LEU A 80 -31.87 11.41 8.86
C LEU A 80 -31.83 12.62 7.91
N PRO A 81 -31.30 13.77 8.37
CA PRO A 81 -31.07 14.90 7.49
C PRO A 81 -30.28 14.42 6.27
N PRO A 82 -30.61 14.91 5.06
CA PRO A 82 -29.79 14.62 3.91
C PRO A 82 -28.37 15.03 4.26
N THR A 83 -27.45 14.06 4.27
CA THR A 83 -26.02 14.36 4.35
C THR A 83 -25.77 15.33 3.21
N SER A 84 -25.16 16.48 3.47
CA SER A 84 -24.75 17.44 2.44
C SER A 84 -23.64 16.84 1.58
N ALA A 85 -24.02 15.84 0.81
CA ALA A 85 -23.38 15.30 -0.35
C ALA A 85 -24.56 15.05 -1.30
N ALA A 86 -25.15 16.15 -1.79
CA ALA A 86 -25.55 16.11 -3.18
C ALA A 86 -24.27 15.71 -3.92
N VAL A 87 -24.16 14.42 -4.26
CA VAL A 87 -23.26 13.98 -5.32
C VAL A 87 -23.73 14.80 -6.49
N ASP A 88 -23.04 15.91 -6.73
CA ASP A 88 -23.30 16.80 -7.83
C ASP A 88 -23.30 15.91 -9.07
N GLN A 89 -24.45 15.71 -9.71
CA GLN A 89 -24.54 14.75 -10.81
C GLN A 89 -23.60 15.13 -11.97
N GLN A 90 -23.11 16.37 -11.98
CA GLN A 90 -22.07 16.90 -12.88
C GLN A 90 -20.66 16.35 -12.59
N LEU A 91 -20.30 16.08 -11.33
CA LEU A 91 -18.95 15.64 -10.95
C LEU A 91 -18.58 14.24 -11.51
N PRO A 92 -19.47 13.23 -11.48
CA PRO A 92 -19.26 11.96 -12.19
C PRO A 92 -19.13 12.10 -13.72
N GLN A 93 -19.71 13.16 -14.31
CA GLN A 93 -19.58 13.45 -15.74
C GLN A 93 -18.20 14.07 -16.04
N GLN A 94 -17.71 15.00 -15.22
CA GLN A 94 -16.36 15.58 -15.35
C GLN A 94 -15.27 14.51 -15.22
N LEU A 95 -15.44 13.52 -14.34
CA LEU A 95 -14.50 12.41 -14.21
C LEU A 95 -14.37 11.60 -15.52
N ARG A 96 -15.44 11.50 -16.31
CA ARG A 96 -15.42 10.87 -17.64
C ARG A 96 -14.73 11.74 -18.70
N GLN A 97 -14.56 13.03 -18.46
CA GLN A 97 -13.88 13.95 -19.38
C GLN A 97 -12.38 14.06 -19.11
N VAL A 98 -11.95 13.76 -17.88
CA VAL A 98 -10.54 13.81 -17.49
C VAL A 98 -9.83 12.50 -17.82
N LEU A 99 -8.86 12.59 -18.74
CA LEU A 99 -8.01 11.49 -19.20
C LEU A 99 -8.85 10.25 -19.56
N PRO A 100 -9.80 10.38 -20.51
CA PRO A 100 -10.81 9.36 -20.77
C PRO A 100 -10.23 8.10 -21.41
N THR A 101 -9.11 8.26 -22.14
CA THR A 101 -8.47 7.19 -22.89
C THR A 101 -7.06 7.00 -22.35
N ILE A 102 -6.80 5.82 -21.78
CA ILE A 102 -5.50 5.48 -21.20
C ILE A 102 -5.01 4.18 -21.80
N THR A 103 -3.82 4.20 -22.39
CA THR A 103 -3.16 3.04 -22.97
C THR A 103 -1.97 2.65 -22.11
N CYS A 104 -1.98 1.41 -21.60
CA CYS A 104 -0.83 0.87 -20.88
C CYS A 104 0.22 0.34 -21.86
N LEU A 105 1.47 0.73 -21.66
CA LEU A 105 2.63 0.32 -22.45
C LEU A 105 3.27 -0.95 -21.86
N ASP A 106 3.74 -1.82 -22.75
CA ASP A 106 4.39 -3.07 -22.36
C ASP A 106 5.90 -2.96 -22.15
N SER A 107 6.50 -1.94 -22.74
CA SER A 107 7.93 -1.62 -22.65
C SER A 107 8.13 -0.20 -22.14
N LEU A 108 9.27 -0.01 -21.46
CA LEU A 108 9.68 1.31 -21.01
C LEU A 108 10.00 2.17 -22.26
N PRO A 109 9.33 3.30 -22.47
CA PRO A 109 9.63 4.23 -23.57
C PRO A 109 11.02 4.87 -23.44
N GLU A 110 11.56 5.40 -24.54
CA GLU A 110 12.87 6.08 -24.55
C GLU A 110 12.83 7.46 -23.90
N GLU A 111 11.71 8.17 -24.08
CA GLU A 111 11.41 9.46 -23.49
C GLU A 111 10.12 9.36 -22.69
N TYR A 112 10.13 9.81 -21.43
CA TYR A 112 8.99 9.69 -20.53
C TYR A 112 9.08 10.65 -19.36
N VAL A 113 7.95 10.85 -18.70
CA VAL A 113 7.89 11.54 -17.42
C VAL A 113 7.46 10.57 -16.34
N VAL A 114 8.32 10.36 -15.35
CA VAL A 114 7.92 9.63 -14.14
C VAL A 114 7.09 10.55 -13.27
N VAL A 115 5.92 10.08 -12.83
CA VAL A 115 4.98 10.81 -11.98
C VAL A 115 4.74 10.02 -10.71
N ASP A 116 4.71 10.72 -9.59
CA ASP A 116 4.37 10.16 -8.28
C ASP A 116 3.62 11.21 -7.45
N CYS A 117 2.75 10.75 -6.55
CA CYS A 117 1.94 11.57 -5.68
C CYS A 117 2.07 11.16 -4.22
N GLU A 118 2.10 12.15 -3.33
CA GLU A 118 1.78 11.93 -1.92
C GLU A 118 0.32 12.27 -1.67
N PHE A 119 -0.28 11.64 -0.66
CA PHE A 119 -1.71 11.78 -0.37
C PHE A 119 -1.98 12.31 1.04
N GLY A 120 -3.11 12.99 1.18
CA GLY A 120 -3.64 13.49 2.43
C GLY A 120 -5.08 13.03 2.66
N MET A 121 -5.44 12.79 3.91
CA MET A 121 -6.83 12.49 4.29
C MET A 121 -7.67 13.76 4.25
N LEU A 122 -8.89 13.66 3.71
CA LEU A 122 -9.83 14.77 3.58
C LEU A 122 -10.76 14.84 4.79
N PHE A 123 -11.06 16.05 5.23
CA PHE A 123 -11.93 16.35 6.36
C PHE A 123 -12.88 17.51 6.07
N HIS A 124 -14.08 17.41 6.60
CA HIS A 124 -14.97 18.55 6.79
C HIS A 124 -14.67 19.16 8.16
N THR A 125 -14.17 20.39 8.18
CA THR A 125 -13.83 21.10 9.41
C THR A 125 -14.96 22.05 9.78
N GLN A 126 -15.54 21.86 10.96
CA GLN A 126 -16.53 22.75 11.53
C GLN A 126 -15.96 23.43 12.77
N ASN A 127 -16.03 24.76 12.80
CA ASN A 127 -15.66 25.56 13.95
C ASN A 127 -16.91 25.83 14.79
N THR A 128 -16.96 25.30 16.01
CA THR A 128 -18.07 25.51 16.94
C THR A 128 -17.54 26.16 18.21
N GLY A 129 -17.54 27.50 18.25
CA GLY A 129 -17.05 28.27 19.39
C GLY A 129 -15.58 27.98 19.70
N SER A 130 -15.31 27.30 20.82
CA SER A 130 -13.97 26.91 21.26
C SER A 130 -13.48 25.55 20.75
N GLN A 131 -14.28 24.85 19.95
CA GLN A 131 -13.95 23.51 19.44
C GLN A 131 -13.84 23.49 17.91
N ILE A 132 -12.90 22.68 17.41
CA ILE A 132 -12.76 22.34 16.00
C ILE A 132 -13.14 20.87 15.86
N ILE A 133 -14.25 20.59 15.19
CA ILE A 133 -14.69 19.24 14.87
C ILE A 133 -14.23 18.93 13.45
N ARG A 134 -13.58 17.78 13.26
CA ARG A 134 -13.15 17.28 11.95
C ARG A 134 -13.78 15.93 11.70
N GLU A 135 -14.60 15.86 10.67
CA GLU A 135 -15.21 14.61 10.20
C GLU A 135 -14.53 14.19 8.90
N GLN A 136 -14.26 12.90 8.72
CA GLN A 136 -13.67 12.42 7.47
C GLN A 136 -14.60 12.74 6.29
N ALA A 137 -14.08 13.49 5.31
CA ALA A 137 -14.81 13.85 4.11
C ALA A 137 -14.61 12.78 3.02
N VAL A 138 -15.61 12.66 2.14
CA VAL A 138 -15.55 11.83 0.94
C VAL A 138 -15.83 12.71 -0.26
N THR A 139 -14.87 12.81 -1.18
CA THR A 139 -15.00 13.56 -2.45
C THR A 139 -14.87 12.56 -3.58
N LEU A 140 -15.88 12.47 -4.46
CA LEU A 140 -15.89 11.50 -5.57
C LEU A 140 -15.67 10.04 -5.13
N GLY A 141 -16.18 9.67 -3.95
CA GLY A 141 -15.98 8.34 -3.37
C GLY A 141 -14.62 8.13 -2.69
N GLU A 142 -13.73 9.12 -2.72
CA GLU A 142 -12.40 9.04 -2.14
C GLU A 142 -12.29 9.82 -0.83
N LYS A 143 -11.58 9.22 0.13
CA LYS A 143 -11.30 9.80 1.46
C LYS A 143 -9.99 10.56 1.52
N ALA A 144 -9.26 10.56 0.42
CA ALA A 144 -7.95 11.16 0.28
C ALA A 144 -7.86 12.04 -0.97
N GLY A 145 -6.93 12.98 -0.96
CA GLY A 145 -6.58 13.82 -2.10
C GLY A 145 -5.06 13.92 -2.28
N VAL A 146 -4.63 14.42 -3.43
CA VAL A 146 -3.20 14.68 -3.70
C VAL A 146 -2.70 15.80 -2.79
N PHE A 147 -1.60 15.54 -2.09
CA PHE A 147 -0.89 16.47 -1.22
C PHE A 147 0.42 16.97 -1.83
N GLN A 148 1.13 16.12 -2.56
CA GLN A 148 2.32 16.48 -3.33
C GLN A 148 2.23 15.81 -4.69
N LEU A 149 2.64 16.52 -5.74
CA LEU A 149 2.77 16.01 -7.09
C LEU A 149 4.21 16.23 -7.55
N GLY A 150 4.90 15.11 -7.79
CA GLY A 150 6.28 15.08 -8.28
C GLY A 150 6.31 14.54 -9.71
N ALA A 151 7.10 15.16 -10.57
CA ALA A 151 7.37 14.61 -11.88
C ALA A 151 8.81 14.87 -12.35
N LEU A 152 9.41 13.87 -13.00
CA LEU A 152 10.75 13.95 -13.57
C LEU A 152 10.73 13.39 -14.99
N GLY A 153 11.05 14.22 -15.98
CA GLY A 153 11.17 13.80 -17.36
C GLY A 153 12.57 13.32 -17.69
N TYR A 154 12.66 12.26 -18.47
CA TYR A 154 13.91 11.67 -18.93
C TYR A 154 13.84 11.42 -20.43
N ALA A 155 14.96 11.66 -21.10
CA ALA A 155 15.22 11.20 -22.46
C ALA A 155 16.54 10.42 -22.41
N GLY A 156 16.47 9.10 -22.52
CA GLY A 156 17.63 8.23 -22.34
C GLY A 156 18.12 8.11 -20.88
N GLY A 157 19.43 7.88 -20.70
CA GLY A 157 20.04 7.49 -19.41
C GLY A 157 20.71 8.61 -18.61
N GLN A 158 20.33 9.87 -18.81
CA GLN A 158 20.98 11.05 -18.21
C GLN A 158 20.08 11.80 -17.20
N ALA A 159 20.57 12.98 -16.77
CA ALA A 159 19.87 13.92 -15.89
C ALA A 159 18.46 14.27 -16.39
N PRO A 160 17.52 14.64 -15.48
CA PRO A 160 16.15 14.93 -15.87
C PRO A 160 16.07 16.14 -16.81
N ILE A 161 15.34 16.00 -17.92
CA ILE A 161 15.03 17.08 -18.87
C ILE A 161 13.86 17.96 -18.41
N LEU A 162 13.09 17.47 -17.43
CA LEU A 162 11.92 18.13 -16.85
C LEU A 162 11.89 17.84 -15.36
N LYS A 163 11.52 18.86 -14.56
CA LYS A 163 11.32 18.73 -13.13
C LYS A 163 10.08 19.50 -12.70
N PHE A 164 9.13 18.78 -12.13
CA PHE A 164 7.94 19.33 -11.49
C PHE A 164 7.90 18.87 -10.03
N ASN A 165 7.70 19.81 -9.10
CA ASN A 165 7.54 19.49 -7.68
C ASN A 165 6.65 20.54 -7.03
N ARG A 166 5.38 20.19 -6.78
CA ARG A 166 4.41 21.10 -6.16
C ARG A 166 3.67 20.38 -5.05
N TYR A 167 3.40 21.10 -3.97
CA TYR A 167 2.47 20.69 -2.93
C TYR A 167 1.08 21.23 -3.28
N VAL A 168 0.04 20.56 -2.79
CA VAL A 168 -1.36 20.93 -2.97
C VAL A 168 -1.95 21.27 -1.60
N ASP A 169 -2.31 22.52 -1.41
CA ASP A 169 -2.99 23.01 -0.21
C ASP A 169 -4.50 22.87 -0.38
N ASN A 170 -4.99 21.64 -0.23
CA ASN A 170 -6.43 21.40 -0.25
C ASN A 170 -7.05 21.90 1.07
N PRO A 171 -8.07 22.77 1.04
CA PRO A 171 -8.72 23.28 2.25
C PRO A 171 -9.39 22.19 3.11
N ALA A 172 -9.63 21.00 2.56
CA ALA A 172 -10.12 19.84 3.30
C ALA A 172 -9.01 19.07 4.03
N PHE A 173 -7.72 19.41 3.87
CA PHE A 173 -6.65 18.83 4.67
C PHE A 173 -6.60 19.40 6.08
N THR A 174 -5.90 18.70 6.97
CA THR A 174 -5.67 19.22 8.32
C THR A 174 -4.61 20.33 8.30
N PRO A 175 -4.63 21.26 9.29
CA PRO A 175 -3.59 22.29 9.39
C PRO A 175 -2.17 21.72 9.49
N GLU A 176 -2.00 20.53 10.08
CA GLU A 176 -0.71 19.85 10.18
C GLU A 176 -0.13 19.50 8.80
N MET A 177 -0.98 19.18 7.81
CA MET A 177 -0.55 18.96 6.44
C MET A 177 -0.02 20.24 5.80
N LYS A 178 -0.71 21.37 6.02
CA LYS A 178 -0.25 22.67 5.55
C LYS A 178 1.09 23.06 6.17
N LEU A 179 1.25 22.85 7.48
CA LEU A 179 2.52 23.05 8.18
C LEU A 179 3.63 22.14 7.64
N ARG A 180 3.31 20.88 7.31
CA ARG A 180 4.26 19.98 6.63
C ARG A 180 4.69 20.56 5.28
N GLY A 181 3.75 20.98 4.44
CA GLY A 181 4.06 21.58 3.13
C GLY A 181 4.94 22.84 3.25
N LEU A 182 4.64 23.72 4.21
CA LEU A 182 5.47 24.89 4.51
C LEU A 182 6.90 24.50 4.92
N ARG A 183 7.04 23.49 5.79
CA ARG A 183 8.35 23.00 6.23
C ARG A 183 9.16 22.41 5.07
N GLU A 184 8.53 21.60 4.21
CA GLU A 184 9.23 20.96 3.09
C GLU A 184 9.62 21.94 1.99
N THR A 185 8.83 23.00 1.80
CA THR A 185 9.08 24.01 0.74
C THR A 185 9.96 25.17 1.21
N GLY A 186 9.96 25.49 2.51
CA GLY A 186 10.64 26.66 3.06
C GLY A 186 10.03 28.00 2.64
N LEU A 187 8.81 27.99 2.09
CA LEU A 187 8.10 29.19 1.63
C LEU A 187 7.47 29.96 2.79
N THR A 188 7.15 31.23 2.54
CA THR A 188 6.24 31.99 3.42
C THR A 188 4.81 31.44 3.29
N LEU A 189 3.95 31.73 4.28
CA LEU A 189 2.55 31.29 4.24
C LEU A 189 1.83 31.78 2.97
N ALA A 190 1.99 33.07 2.63
CA ALA A 190 1.34 33.66 1.46
C ALA A 190 1.83 33.04 0.14
N ASP A 191 3.15 32.86 0.00
CA ASP A 191 3.72 32.24 -1.20
C ASP A 191 3.29 30.78 -1.34
N TYR A 192 3.22 30.05 -0.22
CA TYR A 192 2.76 28.67 -0.19
C TYR A 192 1.29 28.57 -0.60
N GLU A 193 0.40 29.38 0.00
CA GLU A 193 -1.03 29.38 -0.33
C GLU A 193 -1.27 29.70 -1.81
N GLN A 194 -0.47 30.60 -2.39
CA GLN A 194 -0.56 30.92 -3.81
C GLN A 194 -0.03 29.78 -4.70
N GLN A 195 1.17 29.25 -4.41
CA GLN A 195 1.82 28.24 -5.25
C GLN A 195 1.20 26.84 -5.10
N ALA A 196 0.64 26.54 -3.93
CA ALA A 196 0.02 25.27 -3.60
C ALA A 196 -1.50 25.27 -3.80
N ALA A 197 -2.09 26.39 -4.24
CA ALA A 197 -3.51 26.44 -4.58
C ALA A 197 -3.85 25.33 -5.59
N PRO A 198 -4.84 24.46 -5.32
CA PRO A 198 -5.10 23.29 -6.15
C PRO A 198 -5.21 23.56 -7.65
N LEU A 199 -5.95 24.60 -8.04
CA LEU A 199 -6.07 25.00 -9.44
C LEU A 199 -4.73 25.43 -10.04
N ALA A 200 -3.95 26.26 -9.34
CA ALA A 200 -2.65 26.72 -9.82
C ALA A 200 -1.66 25.56 -10.03
N VAL A 201 -1.69 24.56 -9.15
CA VAL A 201 -0.87 23.35 -9.29
C VAL A 201 -1.28 22.55 -10.51
N LEU A 202 -2.59 22.36 -10.74
CA LEU A 202 -3.09 21.63 -11.89
C LEU A 202 -2.77 22.34 -13.21
N GLN A 203 -2.93 23.65 -13.28
CA GLN A 203 -2.54 24.45 -14.45
C GLN A 203 -1.04 24.32 -14.71
N ALA A 204 -0.21 24.45 -13.68
CA ALA A 204 1.23 24.26 -13.82
C ALA A 204 1.61 22.84 -14.27
N PHE A 205 0.90 21.81 -13.79
CA PHE A 205 1.15 20.42 -14.20
C PHE A 205 0.72 20.16 -15.64
N ILE A 206 -0.43 20.70 -16.07
CA ILE A 206 -0.83 20.64 -17.48
C ILE A 206 0.24 21.30 -18.35
N ASP A 207 0.66 22.51 -17.98
CA ASP A 207 1.57 23.34 -18.75
C ASP A 207 2.97 22.73 -18.88
N GLN A 208 3.50 22.23 -17.77
CA GLN A 208 4.88 21.76 -17.68
C GLN A 208 5.03 20.27 -17.92
N VAL A 209 3.95 19.47 -17.84
CA VAL A 209 4.02 18.01 -17.96
C VAL A 209 3.12 17.52 -19.09
N LEU A 210 1.80 17.69 -18.97
CA LEU A 210 0.85 17.02 -19.88
C LEU A 210 0.89 17.58 -21.31
N ARG A 211 1.10 18.89 -21.49
CA ARG A 211 1.21 19.54 -22.81
C ARG A 211 2.37 19.05 -23.67
N HIS A 212 3.34 18.34 -23.09
CA HIS A 212 4.45 17.79 -23.85
C HIS A 212 4.16 16.39 -24.41
N HIS A 213 3.02 15.79 -24.05
CA HIS A 213 2.56 14.48 -24.55
C HIS A 213 3.56 13.32 -24.36
N TYR A 214 4.47 13.43 -23.40
CA TYR A 214 5.33 12.31 -23.02
C TYR A 214 4.49 11.20 -22.37
N PRO A 215 4.81 9.91 -22.62
CA PRO A 215 4.29 8.82 -21.82
C PRO A 215 4.58 9.02 -20.33
N LEU A 216 3.59 8.72 -19.48
CA LEU A 216 3.76 8.82 -18.04
C LEU A 216 4.16 7.47 -17.43
N VAL A 217 5.20 7.47 -16.61
CA VAL A 217 5.67 6.30 -15.87
C VAL A 217 5.24 6.43 -14.41
N PHE A 218 4.64 5.39 -13.86
CA PHE A 218 4.31 5.29 -12.43
C PHE A 218 4.98 4.05 -11.85
N TRP A 219 5.24 4.02 -10.54
CA TRP A 219 5.54 2.74 -9.90
C TRP A 219 4.29 1.86 -9.87
N ASP A 220 3.22 2.32 -9.22
CA ASP A 220 1.89 1.72 -9.26
C ASP A 220 0.90 2.85 -9.53
N ARG A 221 0.32 2.85 -10.73
CA ARG A 221 -0.56 3.95 -11.18
C ARG A 221 -1.85 4.08 -10.37
N THR A 222 -2.24 3.07 -9.61
CA THR A 222 -3.62 2.88 -9.12
C THR A 222 -4.11 4.06 -8.30
N ASN A 223 -3.33 4.50 -7.33
CA ASN A 223 -3.71 5.62 -6.47
C ASN A 223 -3.37 6.97 -7.09
N ASP A 224 -2.18 7.10 -7.66
CA ASP A 224 -1.69 8.33 -8.28
C ASP A 224 -2.66 8.85 -9.32
N LEU A 225 -2.96 8.01 -10.32
CA LEU A 225 -3.81 8.41 -11.42
C LEU A 225 -5.26 8.59 -10.96
N ARG A 226 -5.77 7.75 -10.06
CA ARG A 226 -7.13 7.87 -9.53
C ARG A 226 -7.34 9.20 -8.79
N LEU A 227 -6.46 9.52 -7.86
CA LEU A 227 -6.58 10.73 -7.04
C LEU A 227 -6.23 11.99 -7.82
N LEU A 228 -5.29 11.92 -8.77
CA LEU A 228 -5.00 13.01 -9.68
C LEU A 228 -6.18 13.30 -10.62
N ARG A 229 -6.83 12.27 -11.18
CA ARG A 229 -8.05 12.44 -11.99
C ARG A 229 -9.19 13.06 -11.20
N ASN A 230 -9.36 12.67 -9.94
CA ASN A 230 -10.36 13.29 -9.07
C ASN A 230 -10.06 14.77 -8.81
N LEU A 231 -8.78 15.12 -8.58
CA LEU A 231 -8.38 16.51 -8.40
C LEU A 231 -8.69 17.35 -9.65
N PHE A 232 -8.37 16.83 -10.83
CA PHE A 232 -8.73 17.47 -12.10
C PHE A 232 -10.25 17.59 -12.27
N ALA A 233 -11.02 16.54 -11.96
CA ALA A 233 -12.48 16.56 -12.12
C ALA A 233 -13.12 17.65 -11.25
N VAL A 234 -12.72 17.76 -9.98
CA VAL A 234 -13.21 18.79 -9.05
C VAL A 234 -12.96 20.21 -9.56
N HIS A 235 -11.86 20.42 -10.29
CA HIS A 235 -11.47 21.74 -10.81
C HIS A 235 -11.72 21.91 -12.30
N TYR A 236 -12.41 20.96 -12.96
CA TYR A 236 -12.47 20.89 -14.42
C TYR A 236 -13.07 22.15 -15.05
N ASP A 237 -14.16 22.66 -14.49
CA ASP A 237 -14.85 23.85 -15.00
C ASP A 237 -14.05 25.14 -14.78
N ALA A 238 -13.10 25.13 -13.84
CA ALA A 238 -12.20 26.27 -13.60
C ALA A 238 -10.98 26.28 -14.52
N LEU A 239 -10.73 25.20 -15.26
CA LEU A 239 -9.70 25.13 -16.28
C LEU A 239 -10.17 25.82 -17.57
N SER A 240 -9.23 26.41 -18.29
CA SER A 240 -9.47 26.97 -19.62
C SER A 240 -9.82 25.89 -20.64
N ALA A 241 -10.48 26.27 -21.74
CA ALA A 241 -10.79 25.35 -22.83
C ALA A 241 -9.54 24.68 -23.45
N ALA A 242 -8.39 25.34 -23.41
CA ALA A 242 -7.12 24.76 -23.87
C ALA A 242 -6.62 23.68 -22.91
N GLU A 243 -6.68 23.92 -21.61
CA GLU A 243 -6.32 22.95 -20.56
C GLU A 243 -7.27 21.74 -20.56
N GLN A 244 -8.58 21.98 -20.66
CA GLN A 244 -9.58 20.92 -20.80
C GLN A 244 -9.34 20.05 -22.04
N ARG A 245 -8.90 20.64 -23.16
CA ARG A 245 -8.53 19.88 -24.37
C ARG A 245 -7.38 18.93 -24.11
N VAL A 246 -6.32 19.39 -23.44
CA VAL A 246 -5.18 18.53 -23.07
C VAL A 246 -5.63 17.36 -22.20
N LEU A 247 -6.55 17.58 -21.26
CA LEU A 247 -7.11 16.51 -20.42
C LEU A 247 -7.98 15.52 -21.19
N GLY A 248 -8.54 15.91 -22.34
CA GLY A 248 -9.36 15.04 -23.19
C GLY A 248 -8.55 14.14 -24.13
N GLU A 249 -7.24 14.35 -24.23
CA GLU A 249 -6.38 13.60 -25.15
C GLU A 249 -6.02 12.20 -24.63
N PRO A 250 -5.70 11.25 -25.53
CA PRO A 250 -5.21 9.93 -25.14
C PRO A 250 -3.90 10.01 -24.36
N LEU A 251 -3.83 9.27 -23.26
CA LEU A 251 -2.65 9.20 -22.40
C LEU A 251 -1.99 7.81 -22.49
N ALA A 252 -0.72 7.78 -22.88
CA ALA A 252 0.09 6.57 -22.77
C ALA A 252 0.74 6.51 -21.38
N ILE A 253 0.66 5.34 -20.72
CA ILE A 253 1.26 5.14 -19.41
C ILE A 253 2.08 3.85 -19.36
N PHE A 254 3.09 3.81 -18.51
CA PHE A 254 3.85 2.60 -18.19
C PHE A 254 3.82 2.38 -16.68
N ASP A 255 3.47 1.16 -16.26
CA ASP A 255 3.35 0.80 -14.86
C ASP A 255 4.53 -0.09 -14.43
N GLY A 256 5.33 0.42 -13.49
CA GLY A 256 6.55 -0.22 -13.01
C GLY A 256 6.30 -1.49 -12.20
N SER A 257 5.20 -1.55 -11.46
CA SER A 257 4.78 -2.69 -10.63
C SER A 257 4.35 -3.87 -11.52
N ASP A 258 3.52 -3.59 -12.53
CA ASP A 258 3.14 -4.58 -13.53
C ASP A 258 4.35 -5.03 -14.36
N TYR A 259 5.24 -4.09 -14.74
CA TYR A 259 6.47 -4.45 -15.44
C TYR A 259 7.39 -5.33 -14.58
N THR A 260 7.56 -5.01 -13.30
CA THR A 260 8.33 -5.84 -12.35
C THR A 260 7.81 -7.26 -12.31
N ASN A 261 6.50 -7.43 -12.28
CA ASN A 261 5.87 -8.74 -12.32
C ASN A 261 6.23 -9.53 -13.58
N ARG A 262 6.20 -8.88 -14.75
CA ARG A 262 6.67 -9.50 -16.00
C ARG A 262 8.13 -9.90 -15.93
N VAL A 263 9.00 -9.07 -15.37
CA VAL A 263 10.43 -9.40 -15.21
C VAL A 263 10.65 -10.62 -14.30
N ILE A 264 9.88 -10.73 -13.21
CA ILE A 264 9.98 -11.85 -12.28
C ILE A 264 9.45 -13.15 -12.92
N THR A 265 8.36 -13.08 -13.67
CA THR A 265 7.66 -14.27 -14.18
C THR A 265 8.14 -14.72 -15.56
N ARG A 266 9.01 -13.96 -16.25
CA ARG A 266 9.46 -14.25 -17.63
C ARG A 266 10.04 -15.64 -17.89
N SER A 267 10.54 -16.33 -16.86
CA SER A 267 11.09 -17.68 -16.95
C SER A 267 10.21 -18.76 -16.32
N ASN A 268 9.03 -18.39 -15.82
CA ASN A 268 8.09 -19.28 -15.14
C ASN A 268 6.93 -19.66 -16.07
N HIS A 269 7.07 -20.78 -16.79
CA HIS A 269 6.07 -21.26 -17.76
C HIS A 269 4.74 -21.78 -17.16
N GLN A 270 4.58 -21.84 -15.83
CA GLN A 270 3.44 -22.49 -15.18
C GLN A 270 2.47 -21.56 -14.43
N ARG A 271 2.75 -20.25 -14.35
CA ARG A 271 1.94 -19.34 -13.52
C ARG A 271 1.82 -17.94 -14.13
N GLU A 272 0.99 -17.81 -15.16
CA GLU A 272 0.54 -16.50 -15.66
C GLU A 272 -0.33 -15.75 -14.64
N SER A 273 -0.79 -16.42 -13.57
CA SER A 273 -1.75 -15.86 -12.59
C SER A 273 -1.14 -15.33 -11.28
N VAL A 274 0.18 -15.41 -11.08
CA VAL A 274 0.82 -14.89 -9.85
C VAL A 274 1.24 -13.44 -10.05
N HIS A 275 0.61 -12.55 -9.29
CA HIS A 275 1.00 -11.15 -9.17
C HIS A 275 1.71 -10.94 -7.82
N HIS A 276 2.92 -10.41 -7.87
CA HIS A 276 3.75 -10.03 -6.75
C HIS A 276 3.57 -8.53 -6.48
N TYR A 277 2.94 -8.20 -5.37
CA TYR A 277 2.82 -6.83 -4.88
C TYR A 277 4.08 -6.44 -4.11
N LEU A 278 5.12 -6.04 -4.84
CA LEU A 278 6.37 -5.58 -4.24
C LEU A 278 6.37 -4.05 -4.08
N PRO A 279 6.72 -3.51 -2.91
CA PRO A 279 6.83 -2.07 -2.72
C PRO A 279 8.04 -1.51 -3.45
N LEU A 280 7.95 -0.27 -3.96
CA LEU A 280 9.02 0.43 -4.68
C LEU A 280 10.36 0.35 -3.95
N ASN A 281 10.37 0.77 -2.68
CA ASN A 281 11.60 0.79 -1.86
C ASN A 281 12.18 -0.61 -1.62
N GLY A 282 11.35 -1.65 -1.61
CA GLY A 282 11.81 -3.04 -1.49
C GLY A 282 12.55 -3.49 -2.74
N VAL A 283 12.00 -3.21 -3.92
CA VAL A 283 12.65 -3.52 -5.21
C VAL A 283 13.89 -2.64 -5.43
N ALA A 284 13.80 -1.35 -5.08
CA ALA A 284 14.93 -0.43 -5.11
C ALA A 284 16.12 -0.97 -4.28
N GLY A 285 15.86 -1.44 -3.05
CA GLY A 285 16.88 -2.04 -2.21
C GLY A 285 17.55 -3.27 -2.84
N LEU A 286 16.78 -4.16 -3.49
CA LEU A 286 17.32 -5.32 -4.22
C LEU A 286 18.21 -4.91 -5.40
N LEU A 287 17.93 -3.76 -6.01
CA LEU A 287 18.68 -3.19 -7.12
C LEU A 287 19.78 -2.21 -6.66
N ASN A 288 20.06 -2.17 -5.35
CA ASN A 288 21.05 -1.28 -4.75
C ASN A 288 20.78 0.22 -5.02
N VAL A 289 19.50 0.60 -5.06
CA VAL A 289 19.02 1.99 -5.14
C VAL A 289 18.50 2.40 -3.76
N PHE A 290 19.01 3.52 -3.24
CA PHE A 290 18.65 4.03 -1.91
C PHE A 290 17.95 5.39 -2.02
N ASN A 291 16.73 5.47 -1.48
CA ASN A 291 16.01 6.74 -1.31
C ASN A 291 16.12 7.23 0.14
N PRO A 292 16.87 8.31 0.43
CA PRO A 292 16.97 8.89 1.77
C PRO A 292 15.73 9.69 2.20
N LYS A 293 14.81 10.00 1.27
CA LYS A 293 13.60 10.79 1.52
C LYS A 293 12.37 10.05 1.01
N GLN A 294 12.09 8.89 1.60
CA GLN A 294 10.85 8.15 1.36
C GLN A 294 9.64 9.00 1.75
N HIS A 295 8.51 8.76 1.07
CA HIS A 295 7.28 9.55 1.24
C HIS A 295 7.47 11.00 0.77
N ASN A 296 8.19 11.16 -0.34
CA ASN A 296 8.33 12.41 -1.05
C ASN A 296 8.24 12.13 -2.54
N ALA A 297 7.17 12.61 -3.16
CA ALA A 297 6.83 12.31 -4.54
C ALA A 297 7.98 12.54 -5.55
N LEU A 298 8.78 13.60 -5.37
CA LEU A 298 9.90 13.85 -6.28
C LEU A 298 11.02 12.80 -6.16
N TRP A 299 11.31 12.36 -4.93
CA TRP A 299 12.33 11.35 -4.65
C TRP A 299 11.84 9.95 -5.02
N ASP A 300 10.56 9.67 -4.81
CA ASP A 300 9.95 8.40 -5.21
C ASP A 300 9.82 8.31 -6.74
N ALA A 301 9.54 9.41 -7.45
CA ALA A 301 9.65 9.48 -8.92
C ALA A 301 11.09 9.24 -9.42
N GLN A 302 12.10 9.79 -8.75
CA GLN A 302 13.49 9.53 -9.09
C GLN A 302 13.87 8.06 -8.86
N THR A 303 13.43 7.50 -7.73
CA THR A 303 13.65 6.09 -7.37
C THR A 303 13.02 5.17 -8.41
N THR A 304 11.77 5.47 -8.80
CA THR A 304 11.04 4.76 -9.85
C THR A 304 11.81 4.76 -11.16
N HIS A 305 12.36 5.91 -11.60
CA HIS A 305 13.21 5.97 -12.80
C HIS A 305 14.36 4.96 -12.75
N TYR A 306 15.15 4.96 -11.68
CA TYR A 306 16.29 4.05 -11.55
C TYR A 306 15.85 2.59 -11.53
N VAL A 307 14.79 2.28 -10.79
CA VAL A 307 14.26 0.90 -10.69
C VAL A 307 13.80 0.39 -12.06
N VAL A 308 12.94 1.12 -12.78
CA VAL A 308 12.41 0.64 -14.07
C VAL A 308 13.50 0.50 -15.13
N ARG A 309 14.55 1.34 -15.07
CA ARG A 309 15.72 1.24 -15.95
C ARG A 309 16.54 -0.01 -15.68
N GLU A 310 16.82 -0.34 -14.42
CA GLU A 310 17.53 -1.58 -14.08
C GLU A 310 16.69 -2.82 -14.41
N LEU A 311 15.38 -2.79 -14.15
CA LEU A 311 14.46 -3.85 -14.55
C LEU A 311 14.45 -4.05 -16.07
N ALA A 312 14.49 -2.97 -16.86
CA ALA A 312 14.55 -3.06 -18.31
C ALA A 312 15.85 -3.73 -18.79
N LYS A 313 16.99 -3.46 -18.14
CA LYS A 313 18.24 -4.19 -18.41
C LYS A 313 18.10 -5.66 -18.06
N ILE A 314 17.57 -5.97 -16.87
CA ILE A 314 17.36 -7.35 -16.43
C ILE A 314 16.48 -8.09 -17.43
N GLN A 315 15.38 -7.48 -17.88
CA GLN A 315 14.45 -8.06 -18.86
C GLN A 315 15.13 -8.46 -20.17
N GLN A 316 16.15 -7.74 -20.60
CA GLN A 316 16.94 -8.03 -21.81
C GLN A 316 18.00 -9.12 -21.59
N MET A 317 18.36 -9.45 -20.34
CA MET A 317 19.32 -10.52 -20.04
C MET A 317 18.70 -11.90 -20.25
N GLU A 318 19.46 -12.81 -20.86
CA GLU A 318 19.07 -14.21 -20.97
C GLU A 318 19.02 -14.89 -19.58
N PRO A 319 17.92 -15.56 -19.21
CA PRO A 319 17.84 -16.29 -17.95
C PRO A 319 18.84 -17.44 -17.89
N ARG A 320 19.54 -17.57 -16.76
CA ARG A 320 20.42 -18.72 -16.51
C ARG A 320 19.59 -19.96 -16.18
N ILE A 321 19.59 -20.95 -17.06
CA ILE A 321 18.97 -22.25 -16.82
C ILE A 321 19.96 -23.13 -16.03
N LEU A 322 19.55 -23.56 -14.84
CA LEU A 322 20.36 -24.47 -14.02
C LEU A 322 20.16 -25.92 -14.47
N ALA A 323 21.26 -26.64 -14.66
CA ALA A 323 21.22 -28.09 -14.81
C ALA A 323 21.04 -28.77 -13.45
N ALA A 324 20.54 -30.00 -13.45
CA ALA A 324 20.44 -30.81 -12.24
C ALA A 324 21.82 -30.91 -11.55
N PRO A 325 21.92 -30.64 -10.23
CA PRO A 325 23.19 -30.71 -9.52
C PRO A 325 23.73 -32.14 -9.57
N GLN A 326 24.93 -32.30 -10.11
CA GLN A 326 25.62 -33.58 -10.13
C GLN A 326 26.37 -33.73 -8.81
N VAL A 327 26.00 -34.74 -8.01
CA VAL A 327 26.85 -35.16 -6.88
C VAL A 327 27.99 -35.96 -7.48
N GLY A 328 29.21 -35.43 -7.41
CA GLY A 328 30.39 -36.16 -7.82
C GLY A 328 30.47 -37.48 -7.04
N THR A 329 30.29 -38.61 -7.70
CA THR A 329 30.55 -39.94 -7.15
C THR A 329 32.04 -40.23 -7.10
N SER A 330 32.86 -39.23 -6.75
CA SER A 330 34.19 -39.45 -6.21
C SER A 330 34.04 -39.83 -4.74
N GLN A 331 33.44 -41.00 -4.48
CA GLN A 331 33.94 -41.77 -3.35
C GLN A 331 35.42 -42.03 -3.67
N PRO A 332 36.36 -41.71 -2.77
CA PRO A 332 37.72 -42.20 -2.93
C PRO A 332 37.59 -43.71 -3.11
N LYS A 333 38.07 -44.24 -4.24
CA LYS A 333 38.33 -45.68 -4.34
C LYS A 333 39.25 -46.00 -3.18
N MET A 334 38.70 -46.53 -2.08
CA MET A 334 39.50 -47.26 -1.11
C MET A 334 40.19 -48.33 -1.94
N GLY A 335 41.50 -48.15 -2.15
CA GLY A 335 42.34 -49.15 -2.78
C GLY A 335 42.00 -50.50 -2.15
N SER A 336 41.84 -51.50 -3.02
CA SER A 336 41.54 -52.90 -2.69
C SER A 336 41.94 -53.25 -1.25
N MET A 337 40.98 -53.24 -0.32
CA MET A 337 41.23 -53.79 1.00
C MET A 337 41.58 -55.26 0.80
N PRO A 338 42.74 -55.75 1.30
CA PRO A 338 43.13 -57.14 1.13
C PRO A 338 42.02 -58.04 1.67
N ALA A 339 41.69 -59.08 0.90
CA ALA A 339 40.54 -59.94 1.13
C ALA A 339 40.45 -60.38 2.60
N LYS A 340 39.24 -60.28 3.17
CA LYS A 340 38.91 -60.68 4.55
C LYS A 340 39.01 -62.21 4.69
N SER A 341 40.22 -62.76 4.74
CA SER A 341 40.43 -64.19 4.93
C SER A 341 40.79 -64.52 6.39
N PRO A 342 40.26 -65.61 6.95
CA PRO A 342 40.65 -66.09 8.30
C PRO A 342 42.15 -66.33 8.45
N ALA A 343 42.86 -66.69 7.37
CA ALA A 343 44.30 -66.90 7.35
C ALA A 343 45.07 -65.59 7.61
N ALA A 344 44.65 -64.48 6.99
CA ALA A 344 45.26 -63.17 7.21
C ALA A 344 45.10 -62.68 8.67
N PHE A 345 43.99 -63.04 9.33
CA PHE A 345 43.79 -62.71 10.75
C PHE A 345 44.70 -63.52 11.68
N GLN A 346 44.99 -64.78 11.33
CA GLN A 346 45.88 -65.65 12.11
C GLN A 346 47.34 -65.22 11.97
N GLU A 347 47.79 -64.92 10.76
CA GLU A 347 49.16 -64.44 10.50
C GLU A 347 49.46 -63.15 11.25
N LEU A 348 48.54 -62.18 11.22
CA LEU A 348 48.70 -60.92 11.97
C LEU A 348 48.66 -61.13 13.49
N ARG A 349 47.90 -62.13 13.96
CA ARG A 349 47.89 -62.46 15.39
C ARG A 349 49.21 -63.09 15.83
N LEU A 350 49.80 -63.96 15.01
CA LEU A 350 51.13 -64.54 15.22
C LEU A 350 52.22 -63.47 15.17
N ALA A 351 52.07 -62.45 14.31
CA ALA A 351 52.94 -61.28 14.26
C ALA A 351 52.72 -60.28 15.43
N GLY A 352 51.99 -60.66 16.48
CA GLY A 352 51.85 -59.89 17.72
C GLY A 352 50.77 -58.80 17.73
N ARG A 353 49.97 -58.64 16.66
CA ARG A 353 48.87 -57.65 16.64
C ARG A 353 47.70 -58.09 17.52
N THR A 354 47.03 -57.12 18.12
CA THR A 354 45.83 -57.34 18.94
C THR A 354 44.58 -57.54 18.08
N TYR A 355 43.56 -58.21 18.63
CA TYR A 355 42.28 -58.41 17.94
C TYR A 355 41.61 -57.10 17.51
N ARG A 356 41.82 -56.02 18.29
CA ARG A 356 41.27 -54.69 17.99
C ARG A 356 41.94 -54.04 16.80
N GLU A 357 43.27 -54.10 16.72
CA GLU A 357 44.01 -53.55 15.57
C GLU A 357 43.66 -54.28 14.28
N ILE A 358 43.53 -55.61 14.34
CA ILE A 358 43.12 -56.41 13.18
C ILE A 358 41.67 -56.07 12.80
N ALA A 359 40.75 -56.00 13.76
CA ALA A 359 39.35 -55.65 13.53
C ALA A 359 39.19 -54.27 12.86
N THR A 360 39.89 -53.26 13.36
CA THR A 360 39.93 -51.92 12.78
C THR A 360 40.50 -51.94 11.37
N ARG A 361 41.62 -52.64 11.14
CA ARG A 361 42.28 -52.72 9.82
C ARG A 361 41.38 -53.32 8.73
N PHE A 362 40.56 -54.31 9.07
CA PHE A 362 39.71 -55.00 8.11
C PHE A 362 38.23 -54.57 8.15
N GLY A 363 37.89 -53.59 9.00
CA GLY A 363 36.51 -53.13 9.19
C GLY A 363 35.56 -54.27 9.59
N VAL A 364 35.96 -55.07 10.58
CA VAL A 364 35.16 -56.17 11.15
C VAL A 364 35.10 -56.06 12.67
N SER A 365 34.20 -56.79 13.34
CA SER A 365 34.17 -56.80 14.81
C SER A 365 35.36 -57.58 15.39
N THR A 366 35.82 -57.18 16.57
CA THR A 366 36.84 -57.90 17.36
C THR A 366 36.45 -59.36 17.62
N SER A 367 35.16 -59.62 17.86
CA SER A 367 34.60 -60.97 18.03
C SER A 367 34.72 -61.84 16.78
N THR A 368 34.64 -61.24 15.59
CA THR A 368 34.83 -61.94 14.31
C THR A 368 36.27 -62.39 14.13
N VAL A 369 37.23 -61.51 14.44
CA VAL A 369 38.67 -61.84 14.40
C VAL A 369 38.99 -62.95 15.40
N TRP A 370 38.51 -62.84 16.65
CA TRP A 370 38.76 -63.85 17.68
C TRP A 370 38.23 -65.24 17.30
N ARG A 371 37.01 -65.32 16.75
CA ARG A 371 36.42 -66.60 16.30
C ARG A 371 37.22 -67.22 15.16
N ALA A 372 37.72 -66.41 14.23
CA ALA A 372 38.48 -66.86 13.07
C ALA A 372 39.88 -67.37 13.46
N VAL A 373 40.57 -66.68 14.38
CA VAL A 373 41.85 -67.13 14.93
C VAL A 373 41.67 -68.43 15.73
N LYS A 374 40.66 -68.49 16.62
CA LYS A 374 40.40 -69.66 17.47
C LYS A 374 39.98 -70.91 16.68
N ARG A 375 39.25 -70.75 15.56
CA ARG A 375 38.88 -71.86 14.67
C ARG A 375 40.07 -72.42 13.89
N GLY A 376 41.08 -71.60 13.57
CA GLY A 376 42.32 -72.08 12.94
C GLY A 376 43.17 -72.93 13.86
N GLN A 377 43.29 -72.52 15.13
CA GLN A 377 44.06 -73.27 16.13
C GLN A 377 43.46 -74.65 16.44
N LYS A 378 42.13 -74.83 16.31
CA LYS A 378 41.48 -76.13 16.49
C LYS A 378 41.67 -77.11 15.32
N ARG A 379 42.22 -76.68 14.18
CA ARG A 379 42.48 -77.53 13.00
C ARG A 379 43.92 -78.04 12.91
N VAL A 380 44.77 -77.68 13.87
CA VAL A 380 46.14 -78.20 14.01
C VAL A 380 46.22 -78.92 15.35
N ASN A 381 45.68 -80.14 15.37
CA ASN A 381 46.00 -81.24 16.28
C ASN A 381 45.43 -82.52 15.69
#